data_AF-Q1HRM4-F1
#
_entry.id   AF-Q1HRM4-F1
#
_cell.length_a   1.000
_cell.length_b   1.000
_cell.length_c   1.000
_cell.angle_alpha   90.00
_cell.angle_beta   90.00
_cell.angle_gamma   90.00
#
_symmetry.space_group_name_H-M   'P 1'
#
loop_
_entity.id
_entity.type
_entity.pdbx_description
1 polymer ?
#
loop_
_entity_poly.entity_id
_entity_poly.type
_entity_poly.pdbx_seq_one_letter_code
_entity_poly.pdbx_strand_id
1 'polypeptide(L)'
;MSLVNHVLLRAISQSAARNAVTGPSAVAGHGGGGYKTWKKLSFFVALPAVGLCMLNAYLKHQEHHGHPRPEFIPYEHMRIRNKRFPWGEGQRSLFHNPHVNPLPSGYED
;
A
#
# COMPACT_ATOMS: atom_id res chain seq x y z
N MET A 1 13.12 37.68 55.99
CA MET A 1 12.50 37.14 54.76
C MET A 1 13.47 37.09 53.55
N SER A 2 14.79 36.91 53.72
CA SER A 2 15.74 36.89 52.58
C SER A 2 16.17 35.47 52.15
N LEU A 3 16.34 34.54 53.10
CA LEU A 3 16.80 33.18 52.83
C LEU A 3 15.84 32.35 51.95
N VAL A 4 14.53 32.56 52.10
CA VAL A 4 13.50 31.84 51.31
C VAL A 4 13.52 32.26 49.84
N ASN A 5 13.82 33.53 49.56
CA ASN A 5 13.86 34.06 48.20
C ASN A 5 15.08 33.54 47.41
N HIS A 6 16.22 33.38 48.07
CA HIS A 6 17.43 32.82 47.45
C HIS A 6 17.31 31.33 47.12
N VAL A 7 16.58 30.54 47.92
CA VAL A 7 16.33 29.12 47.65
C VAL A 7 15.38 28.94 46.47
N LEU A 8 14.33 29.76 46.38
CA LEU A 8 13.38 29.75 45.26
C LEU A 8 14.04 30.13 43.93
N LEU A 9 14.86 31.18 43.90
CA LEU A 9 15.56 31.60 42.69
C LEU A 9 16.60 30.56 42.22
N ARG A 10 17.25 29.85 43.15
CA ARG A 10 18.21 28.78 42.82
C ARG A 10 17.52 27.53 42.26
N ALA A 11 16.31 27.21 42.73
CA ALA A 11 15.51 26.11 42.20
C ALA A 11 15.00 26.38 40.76
N ILE A 12 14.65 27.63 40.47
CA ILE A 12 14.20 28.06 39.13
C ILE A 12 15.37 28.13 38.14
N SER A 13 16.56 28.53 38.60
CA SER A 13 17.77 28.55 37.73
C SER A 13 18.29 27.14 37.40
N GLN A 14 18.07 26.14 38.26
CA GLN A 14 18.49 24.76 37.99
C GLN A 14 17.52 23.99 37.08
N SER A 15 16.24 24.35 37.04
CA SER A 15 15.26 23.70 36.15
C SER A 15 15.45 24.09 34.67
N ALA A 16 15.81 25.35 34.40
CA ALA A 16 16.16 25.80 33.04
C ALA A 16 17.44 25.13 32.52
N ALA A 17 18.47 24.99 33.35
CA ALA A 17 19.72 24.32 32.99
C ALA A 17 19.54 22.81 32.75
N ARG A 18 18.63 22.15 33.49
CA ARG A 18 18.27 20.74 33.26
C ARG A 18 17.55 20.51 31.94
N ASN A 19 16.75 21.47 31.48
CA ASN A 19 16.08 21.41 30.18
C ASN A 19 16.96 21.85 29.00
N ALA A 20 18.10 22.49 29.26
CA ALA A 20 19.01 22.98 28.22
C ALA A 20 20.11 21.96 27.83
N VAL A 21 20.23 20.82 28.51
CA VAL A 21 21.16 19.74 28.10
C VAL A 21 20.47 18.85 27.07
N THR A 22 20.20 19.41 25.90
CA THR A 22 19.96 18.63 24.68
C THR A 22 21.29 18.24 24.07
N GLY A 23 21.85 17.13 24.56
CA GLY A 23 22.94 16.43 23.86
C GLY A 23 22.45 15.86 22.52
N PRO A 24 23.34 15.26 21.71
CA PRO A 24 23.01 14.68 20.39
C PRO A 24 21.91 13.60 20.43
N SER A 25 21.45 13.17 21.60
CA SER A 25 20.27 12.32 21.77
C SER A 25 18.94 12.99 21.41
N ALA A 26 18.87 14.32 21.27
CA ALA A 26 17.64 15.00 20.84
C ALA A 26 17.25 14.67 19.38
N VAL A 27 18.22 14.29 18.54
CA VAL A 27 17.96 13.79 17.18
C VAL A 27 17.75 12.27 17.14
N ALA A 28 18.20 11.52 18.15
CA ALA A 28 17.89 10.10 18.33
C ALA A 28 16.51 9.87 18.98
N GLY A 29 15.96 10.87 19.66
CA GLY A 29 14.66 10.83 20.36
C GLY A 29 13.42 10.76 19.45
N HIS A 30 13.56 10.99 18.14
CA HIS A 30 12.48 10.79 17.18
C HIS A 30 12.27 9.31 16.79
N GLY A 31 13.21 8.41 17.13
CA GLY A 31 13.18 6.99 16.73
C GLY A 31 12.65 6.00 17.78
N GLY A 32 12.68 6.33 19.07
CA GLY A 32 12.39 5.36 20.14
C GLY A 32 10.90 5.00 20.31
N GLY A 33 10.01 5.92 19.91
CA GLY A 33 8.55 5.73 19.97
C GLY A 33 7.89 5.53 18.61
N GLY A 34 8.57 5.91 17.51
CA GLY A 34 8.01 5.89 16.16
C GLY A 34 7.51 4.50 15.75
N TYR A 35 8.28 3.45 16.02
CA TYR A 35 7.87 2.08 15.67
C TYR A 35 6.59 1.66 16.40
N LYS A 36 6.33 2.16 17.62
CA LYS A 36 5.10 1.87 18.37
C LYS A 36 3.90 2.55 17.72
N THR A 37 4.08 3.79 17.27
CA THR A 37 3.06 4.53 16.50
C THR A 37 2.76 3.83 15.18
N TRP A 38 3.78 3.50 14.39
CA TRP A 38 3.61 2.80 13.11
C TRP A 38 3.01 1.40 13.28
N LYS A 39 3.45 0.64 14.31
CA LYS A 39 2.84 -0.66 14.65
C LYS A 39 1.34 -0.50 14.93
N LYS A 40 0.95 0.48 15.75
CA LYS A 40 -0.48 0.75 16.04
C LYS A 40 -1.24 1.13 14.76
N LEU A 41 -0.70 2.03 13.94
CA LEU A 41 -1.33 2.42 12.67
C LEU A 41 -1.49 1.23 11.72
N SER A 42 -0.49 0.37 11.58
CA SER A 42 -0.57 -0.82 10.73
C SER A 42 -1.69 -1.76 11.21
N PHE A 43 -1.75 -2.08 12.50
CA PHE A 43 -2.73 -3.03 13.02
C PHE A 43 -4.15 -2.46 13.15
N PHE A 44 -4.29 -1.19 13.50
CA PHE A 44 -5.60 -0.59 13.79
C PHE A 44 -6.17 0.26 12.65
N VAL A 45 -5.38 0.60 11.64
CA VAL A 45 -5.83 1.40 10.49
C VAL A 45 -5.60 0.64 9.19
N ALA A 46 -4.35 0.27 8.88
CA ALA A 46 -4.03 -0.32 7.58
C ALA A 46 -4.67 -1.71 7.40
N LEU A 47 -4.56 -2.61 8.38
CA LEU A 47 -5.16 -3.94 8.27
C LEU A 47 -6.69 -3.91 8.17
N PRO A 48 -7.44 -3.13 8.98
CA PRO A 48 -8.87 -2.97 8.78
C PRO A 48 -9.23 -2.38 7.41
N ALA A 49 -8.49 -1.37 6.94
CA ALA A 49 -8.72 -0.76 5.64
C ALA A 49 -8.50 -1.77 4.50
N VAL A 50 -7.40 -2.55 4.55
CA VAL A 50 -7.14 -3.64 3.59
C VAL A 50 -8.23 -4.70 3.67
N GLY A 51 -8.71 -5.05 4.86
CA GLY A 51 -9.83 -5.97 5.05
C GLY A 51 -11.11 -5.50 4.34
N LEU A 52 -11.45 -4.22 4.46
CA LEU A 52 -12.59 -3.63 3.75
C LEU A 52 -12.41 -3.65 2.23
N CYS A 53 -11.22 -3.29 1.74
CA CYS A 53 -10.90 -3.36 0.31
C CYS A 53 -10.95 -4.81 -0.22
N MET A 54 -10.46 -5.77 0.56
CA MET A 54 -10.49 -7.19 0.21
C MET A 54 -11.93 -7.71 0.15
N LEU A 55 -12.79 -7.33 1.10
CA LEU A 55 -14.21 -7.65 1.04
C LEU A 55 -14.89 -7.05 -0.20
N ASN A 56 -14.62 -5.77 -0.49
CA ASN A 56 -15.17 -5.12 -1.68
C ASN A 56 -14.74 -5.82 -2.97
N ALA A 57 -13.44 -6.10 -3.12
CA ALA A 57 -12.90 -6.81 -4.26
C ALA A 57 -13.46 -8.23 -4.38
N TYR A 58 -13.62 -8.95 -3.28
CA TYR A 58 -14.21 -10.28 -3.26
C TYR A 58 -15.67 -10.26 -3.73
N LEU A 59 -16.50 -9.36 -3.19
CA LEU A 59 -17.89 -9.24 -3.60
C LEU A 59 -18.02 -8.87 -5.09
N LYS A 60 -17.17 -7.95 -5.57
CA LYS A 60 -17.12 -7.61 -7.00
C LYS A 60 -16.64 -8.76 -7.87
N HIS A 61 -15.67 -9.53 -7.41
CA HIS A 61 -15.22 -10.73 -8.11
C HIS A 61 -16.35 -11.77 -8.24
N GLN A 62 -17.12 -11.98 -7.15
CA GLN A 62 -18.30 -12.85 -7.15
C GLN A 62 -19.39 -12.37 -8.12
N GLU A 63 -19.67 -11.06 -8.14
CA GLU A 63 -20.59 -10.46 -9.13
C GLU A 63 -20.10 -10.73 -10.57
N HIS A 64 -18.79 -10.60 -10.81
CA HIS A 64 -18.21 -10.77 -12.13
C HIS A 64 -18.02 -12.23 -12.59
N HIS A 65 -18.01 -13.20 -11.68
CA HIS A 65 -17.86 -14.62 -12.03
C HIS A 65 -18.99 -15.14 -12.93
N GLY A 66 -20.18 -14.55 -12.85
CA GLY A 66 -21.35 -14.95 -13.64
C GLY A 66 -21.54 -14.16 -14.93
N HIS A 67 -20.70 -13.18 -15.26
CA HIS A 67 -20.91 -12.41 -16.48
C HIS A 67 -20.63 -13.26 -17.72
N PRO A 68 -21.56 -13.26 -18.69
CA PRO A 68 -21.33 -13.95 -19.95
C PRO A 68 -20.13 -13.32 -20.65
N ARG A 69 -19.34 -14.18 -21.29
CA ARG A 69 -18.25 -13.75 -22.17
C ARG A 69 -18.81 -12.82 -23.25
N PRO A 70 -18.18 -11.67 -23.52
CA PRO A 70 -18.66 -10.76 -24.57
C PRO A 70 -18.56 -11.43 -25.94
N GLU A 71 -19.40 -10.98 -26.87
CA GLU A 71 -19.34 -11.45 -28.26
C GLU A 71 -18.00 -11.08 -28.90
N PHE A 72 -17.46 -11.99 -29.71
CA PHE A 72 -16.23 -11.72 -30.45
C PHE A 72 -16.53 -10.81 -31.64
N ILE A 73 -15.95 -9.60 -31.62
CA ILE A 73 -15.96 -8.69 -32.76
C ILE A 73 -14.50 -8.49 -33.21
N PRO A 74 -14.16 -8.79 -34.48
CA PRO A 74 -12.80 -8.70 -35.02
C PRO A 74 -12.44 -7.26 -35.40
N TYR A 75 -12.40 -6.37 -34.40
CA TYR A 75 -11.96 -5.00 -34.62
C TYR A 75 -10.49 -4.97 -35.08
N GLU A 76 -10.20 -4.23 -36.15
CA GLU A 76 -8.88 -4.18 -36.80
C GLU A 76 -7.75 -3.73 -35.88
N HIS A 77 -8.05 -2.86 -34.92
CA HIS A 77 -7.07 -2.35 -33.97
C HIS A 77 -6.79 -3.31 -32.80
N MET A 78 -7.57 -4.40 -32.66
CA MET A 78 -7.42 -5.36 -31.57
C MET A 78 -6.76 -6.66 -32.03
N ARG A 79 -6.03 -7.31 -31.12
CA ARG A 79 -5.38 -8.61 -31.34
C ARG A 79 -4.45 -8.66 -32.56
N ILE A 80 -3.84 -7.54 -32.95
CA ILE A 80 -2.90 -7.46 -34.07
C ILE A 80 -1.69 -8.37 -33.83
N ARG A 81 -1.29 -9.14 -34.86
CA ARG A 81 -0.11 -10.01 -34.84
C ARG A 81 0.76 -9.79 -36.07
N ASN A 82 1.73 -8.88 -35.95
CA ASN A 82 2.73 -8.62 -37.01
C ASN A 82 3.84 -9.68 -37.05
N LYS A 83 4.17 -10.26 -35.89
CA LYS A 83 5.15 -11.34 -35.73
C LYS A 83 4.63 -12.33 -34.69
N ARG A 84 4.94 -13.61 -34.89
CA ARG A 84 4.66 -14.68 -33.94
C ARG A 84 5.42 -14.45 -32.63
N PHE A 85 4.78 -14.76 -31.50
CA PHE A 85 5.47 -14.80 -30.20
C PHE A 85 6.55 -15.90 -30.19
N PRO A 86 7.62 -15.76 -29.38
CA PRO A 86 8.74 -16.70 -29.36
C PRO A 86 8.48 -17.99 -28.53
N TRP A 87 7.22 -18.32 -28.22
CA TRP A 87 6.84 -19.51 -27.46
C TRP A 87 5.59 -20.17 -28.05
N GLY A 88 5.44 -21.47 -27.80
CA GLY A 88 4.32 -22.28 -28.31
C GLY A 88 4.13 -22.09 -29.82
N GLU A 89 2.88 -21.98 -30.25
CA GLU A 89 2.52 -21.69 -31.65
C GLU A 89 2.68 -20.21 -32.05
N GLY A 90 3.08 -19.34 -31.11
CA GLY A 90 3.30 -17.93 -31.36
C GLY A 90 2.03 -17.08 -31.52
N GLN A 91 0.84 -17.64 -31.27
CA GLN A 91 -0.45 -16.94 -31.33
C GLN A 91 -0.94 -16.48 -29.95
N ARG A 92 -0.71 -17.30 -28.92
CA ARG A 92 -1.15 -17.07 -27.54
C ARG A 92 -0.17 -16.13 -26.83
N SER A 93 -0.72 -15.13 -26.14
CA SER A 93 0.07 -14.22 -25.28
C SER A 93 0.66 -14.97 -24.07
N LEU A 94 1.56 -14.34 -23.32
CA LEU A 94 2.21 -14.97 -22.16
C LEU A 94 1.21 -15.38 -21.06
N PHE A 95 0.21 -14.54 -20.79
CA PHE A 95 -0.88 -14.79 -19.85
C PHE A 95 -2.19 -15.02 -20.60
N HIS A 96 -2.16 -15.95 -21.55
CA HIS A 96 -3.33 -16.29 -22.34
C HIS A 96 -4.36 -17.09 -21.52
N ASN A 97 -5.64 -16.72 -21.63
CA ASN A 97 -6.75 -17.41 -20.99
C ASN A 97 -7.82 -17.68 -22.06
N PRO A 98 -8.00 -18.94 -22.50
CA PRO A 98 -8.97 -19.30 -23.55
C PRO A 98 -10.41 -18.84 -23.27
N HIS A 99 -10.79 -18.75 -21.99
CA HIS A 99 -12.14 -18.34 -21.59
C HIS A 99 -12.45 -16.87 -21.88
N VAL A 100 -11.45 -15.99 -21.91
CA VAL A 100 -11.67 -14.52 -21.99
C VAL A 100 -10.87 -13.82 -23.07
N ASN A 101 -9.76 -14.42 -23.52
CA ASN A 101 -8.84 -13.83 -24.49
C ASN A 101 -9.04 -14.50 -25.85
N PRO A 102 -9.73 -13.86 -26.81
CA PRO A 102 -9.85 -14.40 -28.15
C PRO A 102 -8.54 -14.25 -28.93
N LEU A 103 -8.32 -15.17 -29.85
CA LEU A 103 -7.34 -15.05 -30.92
C LEU A 103 -7.85 -14.11 -32.02
N PRO A 104 -7.01 -13.72 -33.00
CA PRO A 104 -7.47 -12.92 -34.14
C PRO A 104 -8.62 -13.58 -34.91
N SER A 105 -8.73 -14.91 -34.85
CA SER A 105 -9.78 -15.71 -35.49
C SER A 105 -11.04 -15.94 -34.64
N GLY A 106 -11.05 -15.51 -33.38
CA GLY A 106 -12.17 -15.75 -32.47
C GLY A 106 -11.75 -16.37 -31.15
N TYR A 107 -12.74 -16.72 -30.33
CA TYR A 107 -12.51 -17.49 -29.12
C TYR A 107 -12.11 -18.93 -29.42
N GLU A 108 -11.33 -19.50 -28.51
CA GLU A 108 -11.05 -20.93 -28.50
C GLU A 108 -12.19 -21.66 -27.76
N ASP A 109 -12.50 -22.88 -28.23
CA ASP A 109 -13.49 -23.80 -27.65
C ASP A 109 -12.87 -24.66 -26.54
#